data_AF-A0AAI9ZUI2-F1
#
_entry.id   AF-A0AAI9ZUI2-F1
#
_cell.length_a   1.000
_cell.length_b   1.000
_cell.length_c   1.000
_cell.angle_alpha   90.00
_cell.angle_beta   90.00
_cell.angle_gamma   90.00
#
_symmetry.space_group_name_H-M   'P 1'
#
loop_
_entity.id
_entity.type
_entity.pdbx_description
1 polymer ?
#
loop_
_entity_poly.entity_id
_entity_poly.type
_entity_poly.pdbx_seq_one_letter_code
_entity_poly.pdbx_strand_id
1 'polypeptide(L)'
;LVKPRADETPLKLFPIECNNPSYKEYNRHRDVHHDGVNKGIERFCDSDLARDTLTIVDDVQDHPLHAWRWRYKDKYGVYLDFKVHWKVGCRTSQDFQDIQRPLGPDGTSCNDIMLANWKHCECINGGIGGVTQVGCLVFTLNAGRSDRYY
;
A
#
# COMPACT_ATOMS: atom_id res chain seq x y z
N LEU A 1 -27.50 6.20 -21.70
CA LEU A 1 -27.69 7.14 -20.58
C LEU A 1 -26.54 6.95 -19.61
N VAL A 2 -25.54 7.83 -19.67
CA VAL A 2 -24.42 7.84 -18.72
C VAL A 2 -25.03 8.26 -17.39
N LYS A 3 -25.01 7.37 -16.39
CA LYS A 3 -25.45 7.72 -15.03
C LYS A 3 -24.67 8.98 -14.57
N PRO A 4 -25.31 9.93 -13.87
CA PRO A 4 -24.60 11.05 -13.25
C PRO A 4 -23.42 10.49 -12.45
N ARG A 5 -22.22 11.01 -12.75
CA ARG A 5 -20.95 10.50 -12.21
C ARG A 5 -20.96 10.74 -10.70
N ALA A 6 -20.83 9.67 -9.92
CA ALA A 6 -20.77 9.74 -8.45
C ALA A 6 -19.59 10.60 -7.99
N ASP A 7 -19.73 11.20 -6.80
CA ASP A 7 -18.80 12.15 -6.19
C ASP A 7 -17.32 11.78 -6.35
N GLU A 8 -16.52 12.71 -6.86
CA GLU A 8 -15.09 12.55 -7.03
C GLU A 8 -14.41 12.24 -5.68
N THR A 9 -13.55 11.22 -5.65
CA THR A 9 -12.75 10.91 -4.47
C THR A 9 -11.71 12.00 -4.27
N PRO A 10 -11.68 12.64 -3.08
CA PRO A 10 -10.72 13.70 -2.82
C PRO A 10 -9.27 13.20 -2.94
N LEU A 11 -8.44 13.99 -3.62
CA LEU A 11 -7.01 13.74 -3.72
C LEU A 11 -6.31 14.13 -2.40
N LYS A 12 -6.40 13.24 -1.42
CA LYS A 12 -5.83 13.42 -0.07
C LYS A 12 -5.37 12.10 0.53
N LEU A 13 -4.59 12.22 1.61
CA LEU A 13 -4.26 11.11 2.50
C LEU A 13 -5.46 10.79 3.41
N PHE A 14 -5.93 9.56 3.39
CA PHE A 14 -6.99 9.06 4.30
C PHE A 14 -6.36 8.49 5.58
N PRO A 15 -7.16 8.27 6.65
CA PRO A 15 -6.67 7.65 7.88
C PRO A 15 -6.04 6.26 7.65
N ILE A 16 -5.04 5.94 8.46
CA ILE A 16 -4.39 4.63 8.48
C ILE A 16 -5.33 3.62 9.14
N GLU A 17 -5.58 2.49 8.49
CA GLU A 17 -6.32 1.37 9.04
C GLU A 17 -5.34 0.23 9.36
N CYS A 18 -5.19 -0.09 10.65
CA CYS A 18 -4.27 -1.11 11.10
C CYS A 18 -4.83 -2.52 10.87
N ASN A 19 -3.95 -3.45 10.48
CA ASN A 19 -4.31 -4.86 10.37
C ASN A 19 -4.76 -5.42 11.72
N ASN A 20 -5.72 -6.35 11.70
CA ASN A 20 -6.21 -7.01 12.90
C ASN A 20 -5.26 -8.14 13.33
N PRO A 21 -4.60 -8.05 14.50
CA PRO A 21 -3.67 -9.07 14.98
C PRO A 21 -4.36 -10.40 15.32
N SER A 22 -5.69 -10.43 15.42
CA SER A 22 -6.46 -11.65 15.69
C SER A 22 -6.65 -12.55 14.47
N TYR A 23 -6.26 -12.10 13.26
CA TYR A 23 -6.36 -12.93 12.07
C TYR A 23 -5.32 -14.05 12.08
N LYS A 24 -5.71 -15.22 11.56
CA LYS A 24 -4.93 -16.46 11.70
C LYS A 24 -3.56 -16.36 11.06
N GLU A 25 -3.42 -15.63 9.95
CA GLU A 25 -2.16 -15.39 9.28
C GLU A 25 -1.10 -14.71 10.15
N TYR A 26 -1.52 -13.91 11.15
CA TYR A 26 -0.65 -13.20 12.07
C TYR A 26 -0.42 -13.99 13.38
N ASN A 27 -1.06 -15.15 13.55
CA ASN A 27 -0.81 -15.95 14.74
C ASN A 27 0.66 -16.39 14.78
N ARG A 28 1.33 -16.09 15.90
CA ARG A 28 2.74 -16.45 16.15
C ARG A 28 3.70 -15.85 15.11
N HIS A 29 3.40 -14.66 14.59
CA HIS A 29 4.36 -13.94 13.78
C HIS A 29 5.64 -13.67 14.58
N ARG A 30 6.77 -13.59 13.87
CA ARG A 30 8.03 -13.11 14.46
C ARG A 30 7.95 -11.60 14.68
N ASP A 31 8.74 -11.09 15.61
CA ASP A 31 8.85 -9.64 15.85
C ASP A 31 9.24 -8.92 14.57
N VAL A 32 8.54 -7.82 14.27
CA VAL A 32 8.77 -7.02 13.07
C VAL A 32 9.76 -5.92 13.42
N HIS A 33 10.92 -5.92 12.77
CA HIS A 33 12.00 -4.99 13.10
C HIS A 33 12.03 -3.77 12.16
N HIS A 34 12.24 -2.59 12.74
CA HIS A 34 12.32 -1.30 12.03
C HIS A 34 13.33 -1.30 10.87
N ASP A 35 14.52 -1.89 11.05
CA ASP A 35 15.54 -1.97 10.00
C ASP A 35 15.13 -2.89 8.84
N GLY A 36 14.40 -3.97 9.14
CA GLY A 36 13.77 -4.84 8.15
C GLY A 36 12.70 -4.11 7.35
N VAL A 37 11.85 -3.35 8.04
CA VAL A 37 10.77 -2.55 7.44
C VAL A 37 11.32 -1.46 6.53
N ASN A 38 12.25 -0.63 6.99
CA ASN A 38 12.81 0.45 6.17
C ASN A 38 13.47 -0.08 4.89
N LYS A 39 14.27 -1.14 5.01
CA LYS A 39 14.93 -1.75 3.84
C LYS A 39 13.93 -2.38 2.87
N GLY A 40 12.84 -2.95 3.38
CA GLY A 40 11.74 -3.45 2.54
C GLY A 40 11.01 -2.32 1.81
N ILE A 41 10.73 -1.23 2.52
CA ILE A 41 10.06 -0.04 1.97
C ILE A 41 10.89 0.57 0.83
N GLU A 42 12.18 0.83 1.07
CA GLU A 42 13.09 1.37 0.05
C GLU A 42 13.10 0.49 -1.21
N ARG A 43 13.23 -0.83 -1.02
CA ARG A 43 13.25 -1.79 -2.15
C ARG A 43 11.94 -1.85 -2.93
N PHE A 44 10.81 -1.64 -2.25
CA PHE A 44 9.49 -1.66 -2.87
C PHE A 44 9.19 -0.36 -3.64
N CYS A 45 9.41 0.78 -2.98
CA CYS A 45 9.04 2.10 -3.46
C CYS A 45 10.04 2.66 -4.49
N ASP A 46 11.32 2.32 -4.37
CA ASP A 46 12.37 2.82 -5.27
C ASP A 46 12.66 1.85 -6.43
N SER A 47 11.82 0.82 -6.59
CA SER A 47 11.90 -0.12 -7.73
C SER A 47 11.43 0.55 -9.02
N ASP A 48 12.21 0.43 -10.10
CA ASP A 48 11.81 0.91 -11.43
C ASP A 48 10.50 0.25 -11.89
N LEU A 49 10.25 -1.01 -11.50
CA LEU A 49 8.99 -1.72 -11.81
C LEU A 49 7.77 -1.07 -11.14
N ALA A 50 7.95 -0.40 -9.99
CA ALA A 50 6.88 0.36 -9.35
C ALA A 50 6.45 1.55 -10.23
N ARG A 51 7.40 2.11 -11.01
CA ARG A 51 7.18 3.24 -11.93
C ARG A 51 6.50 2.79 -13.22
N ASP A 52 6.72 1.54 -13.64
CA ASP A 52 6.14 0.96 -14.86
C ASP A 52 4.71 0.39 -14.67
N THR A 53 4.25 0.18 -13.43
CA THR A 53 2.95 -0.49 -13.14
C THR A 53 1.74 0.48 -13.14
N LEU A 54 1.83 1.59 -13.88
CA LEU A 54 0.83 2.66 -13.82
C LEU A 54 -0.19 2.54 -14.96
N THR A 55 -1.44 2.24 -14.63
CA THR A 55 -2.55 2.35 -15.59
C THR A 55 -3.12 3.77 -15.57
N ILE A 56 -3.19 4.36 -16.75
CA ILE A 56 -3.80 5.65 -17.12
C ILE A 56 -5.34 5.59 -17.13
N VAL A 57 -5.95 4.57 -16.53
CA VAL A 57 -7.31 4.15 -16.89
C VAL A 57 -8.22 4.11 -15.67
N ASP A 58 -9.24 4.96 -15.73
CA ASP A 58 -10.39 5.12 -14.80
C ASP A 58 -11.22 3.85 -14.53
N ASP A 59 -10.85 2.71 -15.11
CA ASP A 59 -11.58 1.44 -14.97
C ASP A 59 -10.61 0.25 -14.99
N VAL A 60 -10.19 -0.17 -13.79
CA VAL A 60 -9.29 -1.31 -13.55
C VAL A 60 -9.98 -2.68 -13.69
N GLN A 61 -11.26 -2.73 -14.09
CA GLN A 61 -11.94 -4.03 -14.29
C GLN A 61 -11.29 -4.86 -15.40
N ASP A 62 -10.80 -4.23 -16.47
CA ASP A 62 -10.32 -4.93 -17.66
C ASP A 62 -8.80 -4.75 -17.94
N HIS A 63 -8.05 -4.11 -17.03
CA HIS A 63 -6.61 -3.88 -17.22
C HIS A 63 -5.73 -4.82 -16.37
N PRO A 64 -4.75 -5.53 -16.98
CA PRO A 64 -3.99 -6.59 -16.30
C PRO A 64 -3.00 -6.10 -15.22
N LEU A 65 -2.68 -4.80 -15.17
CA LEU A 65 -1.69 -4.22 -14.26
C LEU A 65 -2.31 -3.19 -13.30
N HIS A 66 -3.26 -3.62 -12.47
CA HIS A 66 -3.92 -2.73 -11.48
C HIS A 66 -3.21 -2.67 -10.12
N ALA A 67 -2.10 -3.41 -9.95
CA ALA A 67 -1.41 -3.51 -8.67
C ALA A 67 0.09 -3.80 -8.82
N TRP A 68 0.91 -3.04 -8.09
CA TRP A 68 2.31 -3.35 -7.82
C TRP A 68 2.40 -4.12 -6.50
N ARG A 69 3.11 -5.24 -6.49
CA ARG A 69 3.10 -6.22 -5.40
C ARG A 69 4.50 -6.79 -5.23
N TRP A 70 4.96 -6.87 -3.98
CA TRP A 70 6.28 -7.40 -3.70
C TRP A 70 6.34 -8.03 -2.31
N ARG A 71 7.08 -9.14 -2.21
CA ARG A 71 7.37 -9.80 -0.94
C ARG A 71 8.86 -9.68 -0.64
N TYR A 72 9.16 -9.12 0.53
CA TYR A 72 10.50 -9.07 1.09
C TYR A 72 10.62 -10.07 2.23
N LYS A 73 11.79 -10.70 2.34
CA LYS A 73 12.17 -11.45 3.54
C LYS A 73 13.34 -10.74 4.17
N ASP A 74 13.19 -10.31 5.41
CA ASP A 74 14.26 -9.65 6.13
C ASP A 74 15.31 -10.64 6.66
N LYS A 75 16.37 -10.11 7.27
CA LYS A 75 17.46 -10.91 7.85
C LYS A 75 17.05 -11.73 9.08
N TYR A 76 15.92 -11.42 9.72
CA TYR A 76 15.36 -12.13 10.87
C TYR A 76 14.36 -13.22 10.45
N GLY A 77 14.11 -13.34 9.14
CA GLY A 77 13.20 -14.32 8.55
C GLY A 77 11.74 -13.91 8.59
N VAL A 78 11.43 -12.63 8.83
CA VAL A 78 10.10 -12.03 8.75
C VAL A 78 9.77 -11.75 7.30
N TYR A 79 8.56 -12.09 6.86
CA TYR A 79 8.04 -11.68 5.57
C TYR A 79 7.31 -10.34 5.67
N LEU A 80 7.61 -9.43 4.76
CA LEU A 80 6.89 -8.17 4.55
C LEU A 80 6.26 -8.21 3.15
N ASP A 81 4.94 -8.08 3.09
CA ASP A 81 4.16 -8.03 1.87
C ASP A 81 3.71 -6.59 1.62
N PHE A 82 4.22 -6.03 0.52
CA PHE A 82 3.89 -4.69 0.06
C PHE A 82 2.95 -4.78 -1.13
N LYS A 83 1.95 -3.93 -1.14
CA LYS A 83 1.02 -3.79 -2.26
C LYS A 83 0.60 -2.34 -2.44
N VAL A 84 0.61 -1.88 -3.68
CA VAL A 84 -0.08 -0.66 -4.09
C VAL A 84 -1.02 -1.02 -5.22
N HIS A 85 -2.26 -0.55 -5.16
CA HIS A 85 -3.25 -0.81 -6.19
C HIS A 85 -4.26 0.32 -6.28
N TRP A 86 -4.92 0.40 -7.43
CA TRP A 86 -6.08 1.25 -7.60
C TRP A 86 -7.30 0.66 -6.90
N LYS A 87 -8.00 1.48 -6.12
CA LYS A 87 -9.29 1.12 -5.52
C LYS A 87 -10.33 0.98 -6.62
N VAL A 88 -10.97 -0.19 -6.71
CA VAL A 88 -12.00 -0.49 -7.69
C VAL A 88 -13.13 0.55 -7.61
N GLY A 89 -13.51 1.10 -8.76
CA GLY A 89 -14.57 2.11 -8.87
C GLY A 89 -14.22 3.48 -8.28
N CYS A 90 -12.97 3.70 -7.87
CA CYS A 90 -12.52 5.01 -7.41
C CYS A 90 -12.17 5.89 -8.61
N ARG A 91 -12.61 7.15 -8.56
CA ARG A 91 -12.27 8.20 -9.51
C ARG A 91 -11.83 9.43 -8.75
N THR A 92 -10.81 10.11 -9.23
CA THR A 92 -10.32 11.37 -8.67
C THR A 92 -10.29 12.43 -9.76
N SER A 93 -10.06 13.69 -9.41
CA SER A 93 -9.99 14.80 -10.37
C SER A 93 -8.74 14.74 -11.26
N GLN A 94 -7.80 13.84 -10.96
CA GLN A 94 -6.63 13.56 -11.78
C GLN A 94 -6.81 12.24 -12.54
N ASP A 95 -6.52 12.27 -13.84
CA ASP A 95 -6.56 11.09 -14.72
C ASP A 95 -5.44 10.06 -14.38
N PHE A 96 -4.48 10.44 -13.54
CA PHE A 96 -3.31 9.64 -13.17
C PHE A 96 -2.85 9.97 -11.75
N GLN A 97 -2.38 8.95 -11.03
CA GLN A 97 -1.67 9.12 -9.76
C GLN A 97 -0.37 8.32 -9.74
N ASP A 98 0.72 9.02 -9.43
CA ASP A 98 2.05 8.45 -9.29
C ASP A 98 2.18 7.67 -7.96
N ILE A 99 2.72 6.45 -7.96
CA ILE A 99 2.90 5.67 -6.73
C ILE A 99 3.94 6.30 -5.80
N GLN A 100 5.04 6.81 -6.35
CA GLN A 100 6.13 7.44 -5.61
C GLN A 100 5.67 8.74 -4.96
N ARG A 101 4.81 9.51 -5.65
CA ARG A 101 4.28 10.82 -5.22
C ARG A 101 2.79 10.96 -5.53
N PRO A 102 1.90 10.28 -4.79
CA PRO A 102 0.47 10.17 -5.12
C PRO A 102 -0.33 11.46 -4.97
N LEU A 103 0.22 12.46 -4.29
CA LEU A 103 -0.36 13.80 -4.12
C LEU A 103 0.48 14.89 -4.83
N GLY A 104 1.40 14.50 -5.72
CA GLY A 104 2.32 15.41 -6.40
C GLY A 104 3.64 15.65 -5.65
N PRO A 105 4.52 16.52 -6.19
CA PRO A 105 5.90 16.68 -5.73
C PRO A 105 6.06 17.07 -4.26
N ASP A 106 5.17 17.94 -3.75
CA ASP A 106 5.17 18.41 -2.37
C ASP A 106 4.40 17.48 -1.42
N GLY A 107 3.84 16.39 -1.94
CA GLY A 107 3.05 15.40 -1.21
C GLY A 107 3.89 14.32 -0.54
N THR A 108 3.22 13.60 0.37
CA THR A 108 3.76 12.40 1.04
C THR A 108 4.19 11.35 0.01
N SER A 109 5.39 10.79 0.17
CA SER A 109 5.92 9.79 -0.76
C SER A 109 5.44 8.37 -0.46
N CYS A 110 5.64 7.44 -1.41
CA CYS A 110 5.48 6.00 -1.16
C CYS A 110 6.21 5.54 0.11
N ASN A 111 7.46 5.96 0.28
CA ASN A 111 8.29 5.61 1.43
C ASN A 111 7.65 6.11 2.73
N ASP A 112 7.20 7.36 2.75
CA ASP A 112 6.55 7.98 3.92
C ASP A 112 5.22 7.27 4.26
N ILE A 113 4.38 6.96 3.26
CA ILE A 113 3.09 6.28 3.45
C ILE A 113 3.30 4.87 4.02
N MET A 114 4.20 4.09 3.41
CA MET A 114 4.46 2.72 3.86
C MET A 114 5.10 2.69 5.26
N LEU A 115 5.97 3.65 5.56
CA LEU A 115 6.56 3.77 6.89
C LEU A 115 5.51 4.17 7.93
N ALA A 116 4.60 5.08 7.58
CA ALA A 116 3.49 5.47 8.44
C ALA A 116 2.55 4.29 8.73
N ASN A 117 2.23 3.46 7.73
CA ASN A 117 1.43 2.24 7.89
C ASN A 117 2.02 1.28 8.93
N TRP A 118 3.35 1.19 9.02
CA TRP A 118 4.00 0.39 10.06
C TRP A 118 4.03 1.12 11.40
N LYS A 119 4.58 2.33 11.43
CA LYS A 119 4.88 3.08 12.66
C LYS A 119 3.63 3.46 13.45
N HIS A 120 2.55 3.82 12.76
CA HIS A 120 1.26 4.11 13.42
C HIS A 120 0.66 2.86 14.05
N CYS A 121 0.81 1.72 13.38
CA CYS A 121 0.21 0.46 13.81
C CYS A 121 1.09 -0.34 14.77
N GLU A 122 2.38 -0.01 14.91
CA GLU A 122 3.32 -0.67 15.81
C GLU A 122 2.76 -0.81 17.24
N CYS A 123 2.25 0.30 17.80
CA CYS A 123 1.66 0.31 19.13
C CYS A 123 0.27 -0.34 19.22
N ILE A 124 -0.40 -0.59 18.10
CA ILE A 124 -1.79 -1.07 18.03
C ILE A 124 -1.84 -2.57 17.78
N ASN A 125 -1.00 -3.08 16.87
CA ASN A 125 -1.03 -4.46 16.41
C ASN A 125 0.34 -5.16 16.44
N GLY A 126 1.33 -4.58 17.13
CA GLY A 126 2.66 -5.19 17.24
C GLY A 126 3.49 -5.08 15.97
N GLY A 127 3.16 -4.13 15.08
CA GLY A 127 3.95 -3.84 13.89
C GLY A 127 3.64 -4.72 12.69
N ILE A 128 2.49 -5.41 12.66
CA ILE A 128 2.05 -6.18 11.49
C ILE A 128 1.57 -5.29 10.32
N GLY A 129 1.63 -3.98 10.48
CA GLY A 129 1.35 -2.98 9.46
C GLY A 129 -0.13 -2.66 9.29
N GLY A 130 -0.47 -2.08 8.16
CA GLY A 130 -1.80 -1.56 7.87
C GLY A 130 -1.94 -1.09 6.44
N VAL A 131 -3.05 -0.40 6.19
CA VAL A 131 -3.44 0.11 4.88
C VAL A 131 -3.77 1.59 4.96
N THR A 132 -3.41 2.32 3.91
CA THR A 132 -3.76 3.73 3.73
C THR A 132 -4.22 3.98 2.30
N GLN A 133 -5.33 4.69 2.14
CA GLN A 133 -5.79 5.18 0.85
C GLN A 133 -5.24 6.60 0.62
N VAL A 134 -4.80 6.89 -0.61
CA VAL A 134 -4.33 8.21 -1.06
C VAL A 134 -4.95 8.53 -2.42
N GLY A 135 -5.94 9.41 -2.44
CA GLY A 135 -6.82 9.52 -3.61
C GLY A 135 -7.45 8.16 -3.91
N CYS A 136 -7.12 7.58 -5.06
CA CYS A 136 -7.56 6.26 -5.49
C CYS A 136 -6.52 5.15 -5.35
N LEU A 137 -5.29 5.47 -4.96
CA LEU A 137 -4.27 4.47 -4.65
C LEU A 137 -4.42 3.95 -3.23
N VAL A 138 -4.21 2.65 -3.04
CA VAL A 138 -4.28 1.99 -1.74
C VAL A 138 -2.95 1.29 -1.48
N PHE A 139 -2.24 1.79 -0.46
CA PHE A 139 -0.93 1.33 -0.01
C PHE A 139 -1.11 0.39 1.17
N THR A 140 -0.66 -0.85 1.04
CA THR A 140 -0.77 -1.90 2.06
C THR A 140 0.61 -2.42 2.41
N LEU A 141 0.87 -2.52 3.71
CA LEU A 141 2.01 -3.24 4.28
C LEU A 141 1.48 -4.29 5.26
N ASN A 142 1.74 -5.55 4.96
CA ASN A 142 1.52 -6.64 5.91
C ASN A 142 2.85 -7.23 6.35
N ALA A 143 3.13 -7.23 7.63
CA ALA A 143 4.36 -7.78 8.19
C ALA A 143 4.07 -9.00 9.06
N GLY A 144 4.96 -10.00 9.00
CA GLY A 144 4.89 -11.17 9.87
C GLY A 144 3.83 -12.21 9.48
N ARG A 145 3.17 -12.05 8.32
CA ARG A 145 2.23 -13.05 7.80
C ARG A 145 2.91 -14.41 7.61
N SER A 146 2.26 -15.46 8.08
CA SER A 146 2.72 -16.86 7.93
C SER A 146 2.31 -17.50 6.60
N ASP A 147 1.31 -16.95 5.92
CA ASP A 147 0.82 -17.43 4.64
C ASP A 147 1.63 -16.87 3.44
N ARG A 148 1.40 -17.47 2.27
CA ARG A 148 1.74 -16.79 1.02
C ARG A 148 0.63 -15.80 0.73
N TYR A 149 0.95 -14.52 0.80
CA TYR A 149 0.12 -13.45 0.31
C TYR A 149 0.30 -13.46 -1.20
N TYR A 150 -0.47 -14.30 -1.91
CA TYR A 150 -0.99 -14.21 -3.30
C TYR A 150 -1.80 -15.47 -3.61
#